data_AF-A0A161HUA1-F1
#
_entry.id   AF-A0A161HUA1-F1
#
_cell.length_a   1.000
_cell.length_b   1.000
_cell.length_c   1.000
_cell.angle_alpha   90.00
_cell.angle_beta   90.00
_cell.angle_gamma   90.00
#
_symmetry.space_group_name_H-M   'P 1'
#
loop_
_entity.id
_entity.type
_entity.pdbx_description
1 polymer ?
#
loop_
_entity_poly.entity_id
_entity_poly.type
_entity_poly.pdbx_seq_one_letter_code
_entity_poly.pdbx_strand_id
1 'polypeptide(L)' 'MAQARLDVSSPVTIHVKAGKIVIEAAEKPARKVNLPFSEADLLKGLDAHGAHADELASPSATEMGD' A
#
# COMPACT_ATOMS: atom_id res chain seq x y z
N MET A 1 -2.36 12.75 -25.22
CA MET A 1 -2.53 11.30 -25.01
C MET A 1 -3.10 11.10 -23.62
N ALA A 2 -4.05 10.19 -23.43
CA ALA A 2 -4.67 9.97 -22.13
C ALA A 2 -3.74 9.11 -21.26
N GLN A 3 -3.01 9.73 -20.32
CA GLN A 3 -2.26 9.01 -19.30
C GLN A 3 -3.26 8.42 -18.29
N ALA A 4 -3.47 7.10 -18.34
CA ALA A 4 -4.07 6.40 -17.21
C ALA A 4 -3.07 6.51 -16.05
N ARG A 5 -3.40 7.28 -15.01
CA ARG A 5 -2.56 7.57 -13.84
C ARG A 5 -2.39 6.29 -12.99
N LEU A 6 -1.69 5.31 -13.54
CA LEU A 6 -1.45 3.99 -13.00
C LEU A 6 0.04 3.86 -12.68
N ASP A 7 0.37 3.70 -11.41
CA ASP A 7 1.72 3.40 -10.95
C ASP A 7 1.90 1.88 -10.82
N VAL A 8 3.15 1.41 -10.86
CA VAL A 8 3.49 0.00 -10.56
C VAL A 8 2.93 -0.34 -9.18
N SER A 9 2.25 -1.49 -9.06
CA SER A 9 1.46 -1.94 -7.89
C SER A 9 0.10 -1.25 -7.65
N SER A 10 -0.39 -0.41 -8.57
CA SER A 10 -1.75 0.16 -8.45
C SER A 10 -2.82 -0.90 -8.70
N PRO A 11 -3.88 -0.97 -7.86
CA PRO A 11 -5.00 -1.84 -8.13
C PRO A 11 -5.74 -1.38 -9.40
N VAL A 12 -6.10 -2.34 -10.25
CA VAL A 12 -6.84 -2.10 -11.50
C VAL A 12 -8.06 -2.99 -11.58
N THR A 13 -9.11 -2.49 -12.22
CA THR A 13 -10.30 -3.26 -12.53
C THR A 13 -10.29 -3.65 -14.00
N ILE A 14 -10.53 -4.94 -14.28
CA ILE A 14 -10.52 -5.49 -15.63
C ILE A 14 -11.93 -5.95 -15.98
N HIS A 15 -12.48 -5.41 -17.07
CA HIS A 15 -13.80 -5.77 -17.57
C HIS A 15 -13.74 -6.16 -19.05
N VAL A 16 -14.54 -7.14 -19.45
CA VAL A 16 -14.75 -7.46 -20.87
C VAL A 16 -16.08 -6.87 -21.30
N LYS A 17 -16.05 -5.84 -22.14
CA LYS A 17 -17.24 -5.19 -22.70
C LYS A 17 -17.15 -5.19 -24.23
N ALA A 18 -18.19 -5.69 -24.89
CA ALA A 18 -18.32 -5.69 -26.36
C ALA A 18 -17.08 -6.28 -27.09
N GLY A 19 -16.54 -7.40 -26.58
CA GLY A 19 -15.37 -8.06 -27.17
C GLY A 19 -14.03 -7.35 -26.95
N LYS A 20 -13.99 -6.29 -26.13
CA LYS A 20 -12.78 -5.55 -25.77
C LYS A 20 -12.50 -5.71 -24.28
N ILE A 21 -11.21 -5.80 -23.94
CA ILE A 21 -10.73 -5.78 -22.56
C ILE A 21 -10.52 -4.31 -22.19
N VAL A 22 -11.24 -3.85 -21.17
CA VAL A 22 -11.16 -2.49 -20.63
C VAL A 22 -10.47 -2.57 -19.27
N ILE A 23 -9.38 -1.82 -19.11
CA ILE A 23 -8.58 -1.75 -17.89
C ILE A 23 -8.70 -0.32 -17.36
N GLU A 24 -9.23 -0.19 -16.15
CA GLU A 24 -9.46 1.10 -15.49
C GLU A 24 -8.73 1.11 -14.14
N ALA A 25 -8.31 2.29 -13.69
CA ALA A 25 -7.79 2.45 -12.33
C ALA A 25 -8.90 2.07 -11.35
N ALA A 26 -8.62 1.17 -10.41
CA ALA A 26 -9.60 0.82 -9.39
C ALA A 26 -9.86 2.07 -8.52
N GLU A 27 -11.13 2.34 -8.21
CA GLU A 27 -11.47 3.37 -7.25
C GLU A 27 -10.74 3.07 -5.93
N LYS A 28 -9.93 4.01 -5.44
CA LYS A 28 -9.21 3.85 -4.17
C LYS A 28 -10.26 3.53 -3.10
N PRO A 29 -10.27 2.33 -2.50
CA PRO A 29 -11.10 2.12 -1.34
C PRO A 29 -10.62 3.15 -0.31
N ALA A 30 -11.55 3.93 0.26
CA ALA A 30 -11.24 4.73 1.43
C ALA A 30 -10.47 3.82 2.38
N ARG A 31 -9.27 4.23 2.80
CA ARG A 31 -8.37 3.43 3.66
C ARG A 31 -9.07 3.20 5.00
N LYS A 32 -10.05 2.31 5.03
CA LYS A 32 -10.55 1.65 6.21
C LYS A 32 -9.51 0.59 6.47
N VAL A 33 -8.48 0.96 7.22
CA VAL A 33 -7.60 0.02 7.89
C VAL A 33 -8.49 -0.78 8.84
N ASN A 34 -9.13 -1.82 8.29
CA ASN A 34 -9.87 -2.81 9.05
C ASN A 34 -8.84 -3.80 9.59
N LEU A 35 -7.92 -3.26 10.40
CA LEU A 35 -6.88 -4.04 11.03
C LEU A 35 -7.56 -4.94 12.06
N PRO A 36 -7.31 -6.25 12.04
CA PRO A 36 -7.90 -7.19 12.99
C PRO A 36 -7.30 -7.03 14.41
N PHE A 37 -6.33 -6.12 14.57
CA PHE A 37 -5.62 -5.86 15.81
C PHE A 37 -5.69 -4.38 16.16
N SER A 38 -5.91 -4.08 17.43
CA SER A 38 -5.80 -2.71 17.96
C SER A 38 -4.33 -2.34 18.20
N GLU A 39 -4.03 -1.06 18.37
CA GLU A 39 -2.68 -0.61 18.77
C GLU A 39 -2.19 -1.30 20.05
N ALA A 40 -3.10 -1.48 21.02
CA ALA A 40 -2.80 -2.21 22.25
C ALA A 40 -2.45 -3.68 22.00
N ASP A 41 -2.96 -4.30 20.94
CA ASP A 41 -2.62 -5.68 20.55
C ASP A 41 -1.29 -5.74 19.81
N LEU A 42 -0.96 -4.74 19.00
CA LEU A 42 0.34 -4.63 18.32
C LEU A 42 1.48 -4.36 19.30
N LEU A 43 1.20 -3.70 20.43
CA LEU A 43 2.17 -3.45 21.50
C LEU A 43 2.39 -4.66 22.42
N LYS A 44 1.51 -5.68 22.41
CA LYS A 44 1.69 -6.89 23.21
C LYS A 44 2.83 -7.73 22.64
N GLY A 45 3.91 -7.86 23.42
CA GLY A 45 5.09 -8.61 23.00
C GLY A 45 6.10 -7.78 22.20
N LEU A 46 5.88 -6.46 22.07
CA LEU A 46 6.92 -5.53 21.63
C LEU A 46 7.86 -5.29 22.82
N ASP A 47 8.93 -6.06 22.91
CA ASP A 47 10.02 -5.86 23.86
C ASP A 47 11.23 -5.21 23.17
N ALA A 48 12.22 -4.78 23.95
CA ALA A 48 13.42 -4.13 23.43
C ALA A 48 14.26 -5.03 22.49
N HIS A 49 14.00 -6.34 22.47
CA HIS A 49 14.70 -7.31 21.63
C HIS A 49 13.96 -7.61 20.32
N GLY A 50 12.63 -7.48 20.29
CA GLY A 50 11.76 -7.65 19.13
C GLY A 50 11.42 -6.34 18.42
N ALA A 51 11.64 -5.20 19.07
CA ALA A 51 11.71 -3.93 18.37
C ALA A 51 12.97 -3.93 17.48
N HIS A 52 12.81 -3.54 16.21
CA HIS A 52 13.92 -3.25 15.28
C HIS A 52 14.72 -2.01 15.73
N ALA A 53 14.97 -1.84 17.03
CA ALA A 53 15.58 -0.67 17.66
C ALA A 53 17.06 -0.51 17.28
N ASP A 54 17.73 -1.62 16.96
CA ASP A 54 19.14 -1.64 16.52
C ASP A 54 19.30 -1.66 15.00
N GLU A 55 18.21 -1.86 14.25
CA GLU A 55 18.23 -1.74 12.79
C GLU A 55 18.04 -0.26 12.42
N LEU A 56 19.13 0.41 12.07
CA LEU A 56 19.06 1.75 11.48
C LEU A 56 18.21 1.67 10.21
N ALA A 57 17.00 2.23 10.27
CA ALA A 57 16.13 2.34 9.11
C ALA A 57 16.86 3.14 8.02
N SER A 58 17.15 2.50 6.88
CA SER A 58 17.69 3.20 5.73
C SER A 58 16.59 4.11 5.16
N PRO A 59 16.85 5.42 5.00
CA PRO A 59 15.87 6.33 4.42
C PRO A 59 15.48 5.85 3.02
N SER A 60 14.19 5.84 2.71
CA SER A 60 13.71 5.54 1.37
C SER A 60 14.09 6.66 0.39
N ALA A 61 14.19 6.35 -0.91
CA ALA A 61 14.50 7.36 -1.93
C ALA A 61 13.49 8.52 -1.93
N THR A 62 12.21 8.22 -1.64
CA THR A 62 11.15 9.23 -1.50
C THR A 62 11.35 10.16 -0.30
N GLU A 63 11.92 9.67 0.81
CA GLU A 63 12.24 10.50 1.99
C GLU A 63 13.50 11.33 1.77
N MET A 64 14.40 10.89 0.89
CA MET A 64 15.64 11.60 0.53
C MET A 64 15.47 12.64 -0.59
N GLY A 65 14.25 12.73 -1.15
CA GLY A 65 13.88 13.77 -2.10
C GLY A 65 14.14 13.45 -3.58
N ASP A 66 14.15 12.18 -3.98
CA ASP A 66 13.99 11.80 -5.40
C ASP A 66 12.54 11.94 -5.89
#